data_AF-A0A327ZHN6-F1
#
_entry.id   AF-A0A327ZHN6-F1
#
_cell.length_a   1.000
_cell.length_b   1.000
_cell.length_c   1.000
_cell.angle_alpha   90.00
_cell.angle_beta   90.00
_cell.angle_gamma   90.00
#
_symmetry.space_group_name_H-M   'P 1'
#
loop_
_entity.id
_entity.type
_entity.pdbx_description
1 polymer ?
#
loop_
_entity_poly.entity_id
_entity_poly.type
_entity_poly.pdbx_seq_one_letter_code
_entity_poly.pdbx_strand_id
1 'polypeptide(L)'
;MNHTRMKGQGMVDVDEAAPAEIVDRLLWRDAQQTLGRHMASTVDDTCVWCGWRWPCSARRLAERADAAARRPWREAWTLRHDVNSMRSLPGRGLEDNVPGSHRYRR
;
A
#
# COMPACT_ATOMS: atom_id res chain seq x y z
N MET A 1 52.61 18.30 6.05
CA MET A 1 51.19 18.44 5.65
C MET A 1 50.61 17.04 5.54
N ASN A 2 49.83 16.58 6.52
CA ASN A 2 49.26 15.23 6.52
C ASN A 2 47.76 15.30 6.23
N HIS A 3 47.38 14.77 5.06
CA HIS A 3 46.02 14.59 4.57
C HIS A 3 45.34 13.47 5.37
N THR A 4 44.52 13.88 6.34
CA THR A 4 43.74 12.97 7.19
C THR A 4 42.44 12.57 6.48
N ARG A 5 42.42 11.31 6.05
CA ARG A 5 41.30 10.35 6.22
C ARG A 5 40.02 10.57 5.41
N MET A 6 39.91 9.75 4.36
CA MET A 6 38.65 9.19 3.87
C MET A 6 37.75 8.75 5.04
N LYS A 7 36.59 9.39 5.22
CA LYS A 7 35.44 8.73 5.85
C LYS A 7 34.51 8.30 4.73
N GLY A 8 34.74 7.09 4.24
CA GLY A 8 33.67 6.30 3.64
C GLY A 8 32.57 6.18 4.69
N GLN A 9 31.48 6.93 4.50
CA GLN A 9 30.25 6.66 5.20
C GLN A 9 29.66 5.42 4.56
N GLY A 10 29.92 4.30 5.22
CA GLY A 10 29.46 2.99 4.86
C GLY A 10 27.95 2.98 4.66
N MET A 11 27.56 2.45 3.52
CA MET A 11 26.38 1.64 3.34
C MET A 11 26.41 0.54 4.42
N VAL A 12 25.70 0.74 5.54
CA VAL A 12 25.47 -0.29 6.57
C VAL A 12 24.02 -0.28 7.00
N ASP A 13 23.30 -1.26 6.46
CA ASP A 13 22.24 -2.07 7.06
C ASP A 13 21.22 -1.37 7.98
N VAL A 14 20.06 -1.01 7.43
CA VAL A 14 18.86 -0.68 8.22
C VAL A 14 17.71 -1.48 7.65
N ASP A 15 17.88 -2.79 7.61
CA ASP A 15 16.86 -3.70 7.09
C ASP A 15 16.61 -4.92 8.00
N GLU A 16 17.31 -5.04 9.13
CA GLU A 16 17.07 -6.12 10.10
C GLU A 16 15.84 -5.87 11.01
N ALA A 17 15.29 -4.64 11.04
CA ALA A 17 14.17 -4.29 11.93
C ALA A 17 12.78 -4.44 11.30
N ALA A 18 12.67 -4.58 9.98
CA ALA A 18 11.38 -4.74 9.31
C ALA A 18 10.96 -6.22 9.34
N PRO A 19 9.80 -6.58 9.93
CA PRO A 19 9.36 -7.96 9.94
C PRO A 19 9.15 -8.47 8.51
N ALA A 20 9.35 -9.78 8.28
CA ALA A 20 9.34 -10.39 6.95
C ALA A 20 8.00 -10.25 6.19
N GLU A 21 6.93 -9.92 6.90
CA GLU A 21 5.59 -9.62 6.37
C GLU A 21 5.46 -8.24 5.72
N ILE A 22 6.45 -7.35 5.90
CA ILE A 22 6.43 -6.01 5.30
C ILE A 22 6.81 -6.10 3.82
N VAL A 23 5.86 -5.74 2.97
CA VAL A 23 6.00 -5.74 1.51
C VAL A 23 6.51 -4.39 1.00
N ASP A 24 6.04 -3.29 1.60
CA ASP A 24 6.52 -1.94 1.32
C ASP A 24 7.28 -1.37 2.53
N ARG A 25 8.59 -1.58 2.54
CA ARG A 25 9.45 -1.17 3.67
C ARG A 25 9.57 0.35 3.83
N LEU A 26 9.48 1.10 2.74
CA LEU A 26 9.54 2.56 2.79
C LEU A 26 8.26 3.12 3.40
N LEU A 27 7.09 2.63 2.95
CA LEU A 27 5.79 3.00 3.52
C LEU A 27 5.70 2.59 4.99
N TRP A 28 6.15 1.38 5.34
CA TRP A 28 6.21 0.93 6.73
C TRP A 28 7.09 1.83 7.59
N ARG A 29 8.31 2.16 7.14
CA ARG A 29 9.22 3.02 7.90
C ARG A 29 8.65 4.43 8.11
N ASP A 30 7.97 4.98 7.12
CA ASP A 30 7.28 6.27 7.24
C ASP A 30 6.13 6.21 8.26
N ALA A 31 5.32 5.14 8.19
CA ALA A 31 4.27 4.85 9.15
C ALA A 31 4.81 4.75 10.58
N GLN A 32 5.87 3.98 10.79
CA GLN A 32 6.49 3.80 12.11
C GLN A 32 7.08 5.10 12.68
N GLN A 33 7.74 5.92 11.85
CA GLN A 33 8.21 7.24 12.28
C GLN A 33 7.06 8.15 12.72
N THR A 34 5.95 8.13 11.97
CA THR A 34 4.77 8.91 12.30
C THR A 34 4.10 8.40 13.57
N LEU A 35 3.94 7.08 13.74
CA LEU A 35 3.40 6.48 14.96
C LEU A 35 4.27 6.77 16.18
N GLY A 36 5.60 6.76 16.01
CA GLY A 36 6.54 7.13 17.07
C GLY A 36 6.36 8.58 17.53
N ARG A 37 6.12 9.52 16.62
CA ARG A 37 5.85 10.92 16.98
C ARG A 37 4.47 11.11 17.61
N HIS A 38 3.48 10.36 17.13
CA HIS A 38 2.09 10.44 17.60
C HIS A 38 1.74 9.29 18.56
N MET A 39 2.55 9.09 19.61
CA MET A 39 2.45 7.92 20.50
C MET A 39 1.51 8.09 21.70
N ALA A 40 1.23 9.32 22.14
CA ALA A 40 0.47 9.58 23.36
C ALA A 40 -0.59 10.69 23.22
N SER A 41 -1.59 10.61 24.06
CA SER A 41 -2.52 11.69 24.37
C SER A 41 -2.10 12.44 25.63
N THR A 42 -2.49 13.71 25.72
CA THR A 42 -2.51 14.52 26.94
C THR A 42 -3.68 14.11 27.84
N VAL A 43 -3.82 14.75 29.00
CA VAL A 43 -4.99 14.58 29.89
C VAL A 43 -6.29 15.06 29.26
N ASP A 44 -6.23 15.97 28.29
CA ASP A 44 -7.38 16.55 27.59
C ASP A 44 -7.79 15.79 26.32
N ASP A 45 -7.41 14.51 26.20
CA ASP A 45 -7.68 13.68 25.01
C ASP A 45 -7.18 14.28 23.69
N THR A 46 -6.08 15.05 23.74
CA THR A 46 -5.42 15.60 22.55
C THR A 46 -4.05 14.96 22.34
N CYS A 47 -3.60 14.83 21.10
CA CYS A 47 -2.29 14.29 20.79
C CYS A 47 -1.19 15.21 21.30
N VAL A 48 -0.22 14.67 22.04
CA VAL A 48 0.91 15.45 22.60
C VAL A 48 1.76 16.15 21.55
N TRP A 49 1.78 15.62 20.31
CA TRP A 49 2.66 16.11 19.25
C TRP A 49 1.98 17.14 18.34
N CYS A 50 0.69 16.97 18.03
CA CYS A 50 -0.01 17.86 17.10
C CYS A 50 -1.20 18.62 17.71
N GLY A 51 -1.54 18.40 18.98
CA GLY A 51 -2.62 19.11 19.69
C GLY A 51 -4.05 18.75 19.25
N TRP A 52 -4.22 17.99 18.17
CA TRP A 52 -5.53 17.52 17.70
C TRP A 52 -6.10 16.41 18.57
N ARG A 53 -7.43 16.29 18.60
CA ARG A 53 -8.16 15.22 19.31
C ARG A 53 -7.58 13.83 19.01
N TRP A 54 -7.36 13.06 20.06
CA TRP A 54 -6.83 11.71 20.01
C TRP A 54 -7.94 10.66 19.73
N PRO A 55 -7.66 9.59 18.97
CA PRO A 55 -6.50 9.43 18.06
C PRO A 55 -6.60 10.42 16.90
N CYS A 56 -5.50 11.14 16.63
CA CYS A 56 -5.49 12.20 15.63
C CYS A 56 -5.44 11.61 14.20
N SER A 57 -5.80 12.44 13.21
CA SER A 57 -5.83 12.04 11.80
C SER A 57 -4.48 11.52 11.30
N ALA A 58 -3.37 12.10 11.76
CA ALA A 58 -2.02 11.65 11.43
C ALA A 58 -1.74 10.23 11.95
N ARG A 59 -2.13 9.94 13.20
CA ARG A 59 -2.02 8.60 13.77
C ARG A 59 -2.87 7.59 13.00
N ARG A 60 -4.13 7.90 12.73
CA ARG A 60 -5.03 7.02 11.96
C ARG A 60 -4.49 6.75 10.55
N LEU A 61 -3.88 7.75 9.92
CA LEU A 61 -3.27 7.59 8.61
C LEU A 61 -2.04 6.66 8.68
N ALA A 62 -1.20 6.83 9.69
CA ALA A 62 -0.03 5.99 9.90
C ALA A 62 -0.41 4.53 10.24
N GLU A 63 -1.45 4.30 11.04
CA GLU A 63 -2.00 2.96 11.31
C GLU A 63 -2.47 2.27 10.02
N ARG A 64 -3.17 3.01 9.16
CA ARG A 64 -3.57 2.52 7.83
C ARG A 64 -2.37 2.25 6.91
N ALA A 65 -1.32 3.07 7.00
CA ALA A 65 -0.12 2.91 6.19
C ALA A 65 0.70 1.68 6.62
N ASP A 66 0.84 1.41 7.93
CA ASP A 66 1.44 0.16 8.45
C ASP A 66 0.66 -1.06 7.95
N ALA A 67 -0.69 -1.03 8.07
CA ALA A 67 -1.52 -2.12 7.58
C ALA A 67 -1.38 -2.31 6.06
N ALA A 68 -1.33 -1.22 5.28
CA ALA A 68 -1.13 -1.29 3.83
C ALA A 68 0.26 -1.82 3.45
N ALA A 69 1.29 -1.46 4.21
CA ALA A 69 2.66 -1.92 3.99
C ALA A 69 2.84 -3.43 4.24
N ARG A 70 2.00 -4.03 5.09
CA ARG A 70 1.92 -5.48 5.32
C ARG A 70 1.12 -6.23 4.26
N ARG A 71 0.27 -5.54 3.49
CA ARG A 71 -0.56 -6.22 2.50
C ARG A 71 0.32 -6.73 1.36
N PRO A 72 0.27 -8.03 1.03
CA PRO A 72 1.02 -8.57 -0.08
C PRO A 72 0.51 -7.92 -1.38
N TRP A 73 1.32 -7.02 -1.92
CA TRP A 73 1.16 -6.49 -3.27
C TRP A 73 0.88 -7.59 -4.29
N ARG A 74 1.46 -8.78 -4.05
CA ARG A 74 1.25 -9.97 -4.88
C ARG A 74 -0.22 -10.39 -4.93
N GLU A 75 -0.95 -10.45 -3.83
CA GLU A 75 -2.38 -10.82 -3.86
C GLU A 75 -3.22 -9.76 -4.59
N ALA A 76 -2.97 -8.47 -4.31
CA ALA A 76 -3.70 -7.39 -4.97
C ALA A 76 -3.35 -7.26 -6.48
N TRP A 77 -2.14 -7.63 -6.88
CA TRP A 77 -1.72 -7.69 -8.27
C TRP A 77 -2.28 -8.93 -8.97
N THR A 78 -2.21 -10.11 -8.35
CA THR A 78 -2.80 -11.35 -8.88
C THR A 78 -4.31 -11.20 -9.06
N LEU A 79 -5.02 -10.67 -8.06
CA LEU A 79 -6.46 -10.46 -8.17
C LEU A 79 -6.83 -9.46 -9.30
N ARG A 80 -6.06 -8.37 -9.45
CA ARG A 80 -6.23 -7.41 -10.56
C ARG A 80 -5.91 -8.07 -11.91
N HIS A 81 -4.87 -8.88 -11.97
CA HIS A 81 -4.50 -9.64 -13.15
C HIS A 81 -5.62 -10.62 -13.53
N ASP A 82 -6.12 -11.43 -12.59
CA ASP A 82 -7.20 -12.38 -12.82
C ASP A 82 -8.49 -11.68 -13.29
N VAL A 83 -8.86 -10.56 -12.67
CA VAL A 83 -10.00 -9.73 -13.11
C VAL A 83 -9.79 -9.20 -14.54
N ASN A 84 -8.58 -8.75 -14.88
CA ASN A 84 -8.27 -8.24 -16.20
C ASN A 84 -8.22 -9.35 -17.26
N SER A 85 -7.70 -10.52 -16.91
CA SER A 85 -7.73 -11.72 -17.74
C SER A 85 -9.15 -12.18 -18.00
N MET A 86 -10.05 -12.16 -17.01
CA MET A 86 -11.47 -12.45 -17.20
C MET A 86 -12.17 -11.44 -18.13
N ARG A 87 -11.82 -10.14 -18.07
CA ARG A 87 -12.34 -9.12 -19.00
C ARG A 87 -11.83 -9.29 -20.43
N SER A 88 -10.70 -9.95 -20.59
CA SER A 88 -10.07 -10.23 -21.89
C SER A 88 -10.53 -11.56 -22.50
N LEU A 89 -11.32 -12.36 -21.77
CA LEU A 89 -12.03 -13.50 -22.35
C LEU A 89 -13.21 -12.95 -23.17
N PRO A 90 -13.26 -13.19 -24.49
CA PRO A 90 -14.47 -12.90 -25.25
C PRO A 90 -15.59 -13.74 -24.64
N GLY A 91 -16.66 -13.08 -24.21
CA GLY A 91 -17.82 -13.78 -23.67
C GLY A 91 -18.24 -14.88 -24.65
N ARG A 92 -18.37 -16.11 -24.14
CA ARG A 92 -19.46 -16.97 -24.58
C ARG A 92 -20.73 -16.17 -24.30
N GLY A 93 -21.16 -15.40 -25.30
CA GLY A 93 -22.42 -14.70 -25.26
C GLY A 93 -23.50 -15.71 -24.90
N LEU A 94 -24.21 -15.42 -23.82
CA LEU A 94 -25.51 -16.00 -23.51
C LEU A 94 -26.53 -15.50 -24.55
N GLU A 95 -26.28 -15.70 -25.83
CA GLU A 95 -27.16 -15.31 -26.94
C GLU A 95 -26.99 -16.30 -28.09
N ASP A 96 -27.25 -17.57 -27.78
CA ASP A 96 -27.61 -18.58 -28.77
C ASP A 96 -29.16 -18.64 -28.79
N ASN A 97 -29.75 -18.46 -29.97
CA ASN A 97 -31.18 -18.52 -30.35
C ASN A 97 -31.96 -17.20 -30.52
N VAL A 98 -31.69 -16.50 -31.63
CA VAL A 98 -32.80 -15.94 -32.43
C VAL A 98 -32.66 -16.47 -33.86
N PRO A 99 -33.46 -17.50 -34.26
CA PRO A 99 -33.55 -17.86 -35.65
C PRO A 99 -34.54 -16.93 -36.36
N GLY A 100 -34.08 -16.27 -37.41
CA GLY A 100 -34.95 -15.81 -38.49
C GLY A 100 -35.02 -14.31 -38.69
N SER A 101 -34.39 -13.82 -39.76
CA SER A 101 -35.16 -13.55 -40.99
C SER A 101 -34.25 -12.96 -42.06
N HIS A 102 -33.78 -13.85 -42.93
CA HIS A 102 -33.39 -13.51 -44.30
C HIS A 102 -34.62 -12.91 -45.00
N ARG A 103 -34.64 -11.59 -45.22
CA ARG A 103 -35.50 -10.97 -46.23
C ARG A 103 -34.73 -9.93 -47.03
N TYR A 104 -34.09 -10.41 -48.07
CA TYR A 104 -33.97 -9.70 -49.34
C TYR A 104 -35.38 -9.47 -49.92
N ARG A 105 -35.69 -8.21 -50.23
CA ARG A 105 -36.73 -7.81 -51.18
C ARG A 105 -36.22 -6.53 -51.85
N ARG A 106 -35.58 -6.70 -53.00
CA ARG A 106 -36.08 -6.34 -54.35
C ARG A 106 -36.32 -4.85 -54.49
#